data_AF-A0A9Q6LJS8-F1
#
_entry.id   AF-A0A9Q6LJS8-F1
#
_cell.length_a   1.000
_cell.length_b   1.000
_cell.length_c   1.000
_cell.angle_alpha   90.00
_cell.angle_beta   90.00
_cell.angle_gamma   90.00
#
_symmetry.space_group_name_H-M   'P 1'
#
loop_
_entity.id
_entity.type
_entity.pdbx_description
1 polymer ?
#
loop_
_entity_poly.entity_id
_entity_poly.type
_entity_poly.pdbx_seq_one_letter_code
_entity_poly.pdbx_strand_id
1 'polypeptide(L)'
;MPRPGLTYDEITEAANRVLAAGEKPTINRVREALGGRGSSTTISRYLKDWKRQVQEAGGVVELDDNVDVPQIEEEAADASNAPLEKLKVDSDIDVESAETSATAASIAADEEYELPAITHEQFRSVEGGSELEVLKREHEALKIQFRRLNSAVNKERIRRQAFEMLAREAKEYVNVIKEQIGQRILDLRMASDQTINQLKAHAREAKQESERELKFYREELMRVQKEIGRNSSQSKPVMTNRGPRRQVTTTS
;
A
#
# COMPACT_ATOMS: atom_id res chain seq x y z
N MET A 1 16.46 -27.42 -17.33
CA MET A 1 16.73 -27.48 -15.88
C MET A 1 16.06 -26.28 -15.22
N PRO A 2 15.11 -26.47 -14.28
CA PRO A 2 14.56 -25.36 -13.50
C PRO A 2 15.71 -24.78 -12.67
N ARG A 3 16.01 -23.49 -12.87
CA ARG A 3 17.02 -22.77 -12.08
C ARG A 3 16.41 -22.51 -10.69
N PRO A 4 17.08 -22.87 -9.58
CA PRO A 4 16.58 -22.56 -8.25
C PRO A 4 16.36 -21.05 -8.14
N GLY A 5 15.18 -20.65 -7.67
CA GLY A 5 14.84 -19.25 -7.46
C GLY A 5 15.77 -18.62 -6.43
N LEU A 6 16.08 -17.33 -6.62
CA LEU A 6 16.85 -16.55 -5.65
C LEU A 6 16.18 -16.62 -4.28
N THR A 7 16.94 -16.97 -3.25
CA THR A 7 16.43 -17.05 -1.88
C THR A 7 16.57 -15.72 -1.15
N TYR A 8 15.83 -15.56 -0.06
CA TYR A 8 15.92 -14.38 0.79
C TYR A 8 17.35 -14.16 1.32
N ASP A 9 18.00 -15.24 1.76
CA ASP A 9 19.34 -15.21 2.36
C ASP A 9 20.42 -14.72 1.37
N GLU A 10 20.31 -15.10 0.10
CA GLU A 10 21.23 -14.62 -0.94
C GLU A 10 21.12 -13.09 -1.12
N ILE A 11 19.91 -12.55 -1.04
CA ILE A 11 19.64 -11.11 -1.24
C ILE A 11 20.09 -10.30 -0.02
N THR A 12 19.90 -10.81 1.20
CA THR A 12 20.36 -10.15 2.43
C THR A 12 21.89 -10.15 2.51
N GLU A 13 22.55 -11.25 2.13
CA GLU A 13 24.01 -11.32 2.05
C GLU A 13 24.57 -10.32 1.03
N ALA A 14 23.94 -10.22 -0.15
CA ALA A 14 24.32 -9.25 -1.16
C ALA A 14 24.10 -7.80 -0.69
N ALA A 15 22.99 -7.51 0.00
CA ALA A 15 22.72 -6.19 0.57
C ALA A 15 23.75 -5.81 1.65
N ASN A 16 24.11 -6.75 2.53
CA ASN A 16 25.17 -6.57 3.53
C ASN A 16 26.54 -6.33 2.88
N ARG A 17 26.85 -7.01 1.77
CA ARG A 17 28.10 -6.82 1.02
C ARG A 17 28.19 -5.43 0.40
N VAL A 18 27.09 -4.93 -0.16
CA VAL A 18 27.01 -3.56 -0.71
C VAL A 18 27.14 -2.52 0.40
N LEU A 19 26.52 -2.77 1.57
CA LEU A 19 26.63 -1.90 2.73
C LEU A 19 28.05 -1.90 3.33
N ALA A 20 28.72 -3.06 3.39
CA ALA A 20 30.11 -3.18 3.83
C ALA A 20 31.10 -2.49 2.88
N ALA A 21 30.76 -2.36 1.60
CA ALA A 21 31.50 -1.56 0.63
C ALA A 21 31.29 -0.03 0.81
N GLY A 22 30.49 0.39 1.79
CA GLY A 22 30.18 1.80 2.05
C GLY A 22 29.16 2.40 1.07
N GLU A 23 28.54 1.58 0.23
CA GLU A 23 27.57 2.02 -0.77
C GLU A 23 26.12 1.78 -0.32
N LYS A 24 25.20 2.62 -0.79
CA LYS A 24 23.77 2.47 -0.49
C LYS A 24 23.21 1.23 -1.20
N PRO A 25 22.60 0.26 -0.50
CA PRO A 25 22.01 -0.93 -1.11
C PRO A 25 20.73 -0.56 -1.87
N THR A 26 20.87 -0.34 -3.17
CA THR A 26 19.80 -0.10 -4.15
C THR A 26 19.52 -1.38 -4.96
N ILE A 27 18.35 -1.46 -5.59
CA ILE A 27 17.92 -2.65 -6.36
C ILE A 27 18.97 -3.03 -7.43
N ASN A 28 19.50 -2.04 -8.16
CA ASN A 28 20.48 -2.28 -9.22
C ASN A 28 21.82 -2.79 -8.67
N ARG A 29 22.31 -2.23 -7.56
CA ARG A 29 23.57 -2.64 -6.94
C ARG A 29 23.49 -4.03 -6.32
N VAL A 30 22.38 -4.33 -5.65
CA VAL A 30 22.13 -5.67 -5.09
C VAL A 30 22.02 -6.69 -6.23
N ARG A 31 21.38 -6.32 -7.34
CA ARG A 31 21.33 -7.17 -8.55
C ARG A 31 22.70 -7.40 -9.18
N GLU A 32 23.55 -6.39 -9.21
CA GLU A 32 24.93 -6.50 -9.69
C GLU A 32 25.77 -7.41 -8.79
N ALA A 33 25.67 -7.24 -7.47
CA ALA A 33 26.32 -8.11 -6.48
C ALA A 33 25.87 -9.58 -6.56
N LEU A 34 24.65 -9.83 -7.07
CA LEU A 34 24.08 -11.17 -7.33
C LEU A 34 24.42 -11.74 -8.71
N GLY A 35 25.21 -11.02 -9.52
CA GLY A 35 25.60 -11.41 -10.88
C GLY A 35 24.49 -11.28 -11.91
N GLY A 36 23.61 -10.27 -11.77
CA GLY A 36 22.52 -9.99 -12.71
C GLY A 36 21.28 -10.88 -12.55
N ARG A 37 21.27 -11.76 -11.54
CA ARG A 37 20.18 -12.71 -11.26
C ARG A 37 19.08 -12.08 -10.41
N GLY A 38 17.85 -12.60 -10.54
CA GLY A 38 16.67 -12.10 -9.84
C GLY A 38 15.86 -11.07 -10.63
N SER A 39 14.54 -11.10 -10.45
CA SER A 39 13.65 -10.05 -10.95
C SER A 39 13.71 -8.82 -10.03
N SER A 40 13.55 -7.63 -10.61
CA SER A 40 13.53 -6.37 -9.87
C SER A 40 12.46 -6.37 -8.74
N THR A 41 11.33 -7.03 -8.99
CA THR A 41 10.21 -7.16 -8.05
C THR A 41 10.52 -8.09 -6.86
N THR A 42 11.27 -9.16 -7.08
CA THR A 42 11.70 -10.06 -6.00
C THR A 42 12.77 -9.39 -5.14
N ILE A 43 13.74 -8.71 -5.78
CA ILE A 43 14.79 -7.97 -5.07
C ILE A 43 14.19 -6.82 -4.26
N SER A 44 13.24 -6.06 -4.81
CA SER A 44 12.63 -4.93 -4.09
C SER A 44 11.86 -5.37 -2.85
N ARG A 45 11.12 -6.49 -2.92
CA ARG A 45 10.39 -7.05 -1.78
C ARG A 45 11.35 -7.44 -0.64
N TYR A 46 12.34 -8.27 -0.94
CA TYR A 46 13.27 -8.77 0.07
C TYR A 46 14.22 -7.70 0.60
N LEU A 47 14.60 -6.73 -0.23
CA LEU A 47 15.39 -5.57 0.21
C LEU A 47 14.61 -4.67 1.17
N LYS A 48 13.29 -4.51 0.97
CA LYS A 48 12.43 -3.77 1.91
C LYS A 48 12.30 -4.50 3.25
N ASP A 49 12.15 -5.83 3.21
CA ASP A 49 12.08 -6.66 4.40
C ASP A 49 13.39 -6.66 5.20
N TRP A 50 14.54 -6.73 4.51
CA TRP A 50 15.86 -6.58 5.11
C TRP A 50 16.06 -5.20 5.74
N LYS A 51 15.72 -4.10 5.04
CA LYS A 51 15.82 -2.74 5.60
C LYS A 51 15.00 -2.57 6.88
N ARG A 52 13.79 -3.14 6.91
CA ARG A 52 12.93 -3.14 8.10
C ARG A 52 13.58 -3.91 9.25
N GLN A 53 14.14 -5.09 9.00
CA GLN A 53 14.84 -5.88 10.01
C GLN A 53 16.12 -5.19 10.53
N VAL A 54 16.88 -4.51 9.67
CA VAL A 54 18.07 -3.75 10.08
C VAL A 54 17.72 -2.53 10.93
N GLN A 55 16.60 -1.86 10.62
CA GLN A 55 16.07 -0.76 11.43
C GLN A 55 15.51 -1.25 12.78
N GLU A 56 14.80 -2.37 12.79
CA GLU A 56 14.28 -3.00 14.02
C GLU A 56 15.39 -3.56 14.92
N ALA A 57 16.51 -4.02 14.34
CA ALA A 57 17.67 -4.54 15.07
C ALA A 57 18.61 -3.44 15.63
N GLY A 58 18.21 -2.16 15.58
CA GLY A 58 18.94 -1.05 16.19
C GLY A 58 20.10 -0.49 15.35
N GLY A 59 20.17 -0.83 14.06
CA GLY A 59 21.11 -0.22 13.12
C GLY A 59 20.60 1.14 12.67
N VAL A 60 21.17 2.22 13.21
CA VAL A 60 20.93 3.59 12.74
C VAL A 60 21.50 3.72 11.33
N VAL A 61 20.66 3.52 10.32
CA VAL A 61 20.93 3.98 8.96
C VAL A 61 20.25 5.33 8.82
N GLU A 62 20.95 6.39 9.24
CA GLU A 62 20.58 7.77 8.90
C GLU A 62 20.66 7.94 7.39
N LEU A 63 19.55 8.28 6.74
CA LEU A 63 19.58 9.05 5.51
C LEU A 63 18.36 9.97 5.43
N ASP A 64 18.68 11.26 5.40
CA ASP A 64 17.85 12.41 5.08
C ASP A 64 16.94 12.22 3.86
N ASP A 65 15.75 12.80 3.97
CA ASP A 65 14.85 13.15 2.89
C ASP A 65 15.53 14.15 1.94
N ASN A 66 16.06 13.66 0.82
CA ASN A 66 16.21 14.47 -0.39
C ASN A 66 16.33 13.57 -1.61
N VAL A 67 15.20 13.37 -2.29
CA VAL A 67 15.20 12.98 -3.70
C VAL A 67 14.76 14.21 -4.48
N ASP A 68 15.72 14.76 -5.21
CA ASP A 68 15.58 15.79 -6.24
C ASP A 68 14.31 15.58 -7.08
N VAL A 69 13.41 16.55 -6.96
CA VAL A 69 12.35 16.80 -7.93
C VAL A 69 12.95 17.76 -8.96
N PRO A 70 13.01 17.41 -10.26
CA PRO A 70 13.47 18.37 -11.26
C PRO A 70 12.43 19.49 -11.39
N GLN A 71 12.94 20.72 -11.31
CA GLN A 71 12.21 21.97 -11.43
C GLN A 71 11.39 22.03 -12.71
N ILE A 72 10.09 22.29 -12.57
CA ILE A 72 9.28 22.99 -13.57
C ILE A 72 8.49 24.03 -12.77
N GLU A 73 9.04 25.23 -12.67
CA GLU A 73 8.32 26.41 -12.21
C GLU A 73 7.55 27.04 -13.38
N GLU A 74 6.38 27.59 -13.03
CA GLU A 74 5.54 28.51 -13.77
C GLU A 74 4.73 27.99 -14.97
N GLU A 75 3.57 27.40 -14.67
CA GLU A 75 2.33 27.96 -15.22
C GLU A 75 1.23 27.92 -14.15
N ALA A 76 0.73 29.10 -13.81
CA ALA A 76 -0.15 29.34 -12.70
C ALA A 76 -1.60 28.91 -12.99
N ALA A 77 -2.24 28.43 -11.92
CA ALA A 77 -3.65 28.69 -11.61
C ALA A 77 -4.72 28.30 -12.64
N ASP A 78 -4.97 27.00 -12.85
CA ASP A 78 -6.33 26.54 -13.24
C ASP A 78 -6.68 25.06 -13.00
N ALA A 79 -5.99 24.34 -12.09
CA ALA A 79 -6.17 22.89 -11.94
C ALA A 79 -7.10 22.45 -10.79
N SER A 80 -7.87 23.37 -10.19
CA SER A 80 -8.76 23.03 -9.05
C SER A 80 -10.05 22.30 -9.42
N ASN A 81 -10.30 22.04 -10.71
CA ASN A 81 -11.54 21.43 -11.22
C ASN A 81 -11.30 20.41 -12.35
N ALA A 82 -10.34 19.50 -12.18
CA ALA A 82 -10.21 18.33 -13.08
C ALA A 82 -10.84 17.09 -12.44
N PRO A 83 -11.90 16.50 -13.04
CA PRO A 83 -12.50 15.25 -12.59
C PRO A 83 -11.50 14.09 -12.70
N LEU A 84 -11.37 13.31 -11.63
CA LEU A 84 -10.75 11.98 -11.65
C LEU A 84 -11.63 11.01 -12.46
N GLU A 85 -11.63 11.17 -13.77
CA GLU A 85 -12.21 10.22 -14.71
C GLU A 85 -11.07 9.63 -15.55
N LYS A 86 -10.35 8.65 -14.99
CA LYS A 86 -9.39 7.80 -15.73
C LYS A 86 -9.01 6.58 -14.90
N LEU A 87 -10.02 5.76 -14.58
CA LEU A 87 -9.88 4.35 -14.23
C LEU A 87 -11.09 3.58 -14.80
N LYS A 88 -11.36 3.78 -16.10
CA LYS A 88 -12.12 2.82 -16.91
C LYS A 88 -11.11 1.76 -17.36
N VAL A 89 -10.95 0.73 -16.53
CA VAL A 89 -10.45 -0.56 -17.00
C VAL A 89 -11.70 -1.34 -17.40
N ASP A 90 -12.14 -1.10 -18.63
CA ASP A 90 -13.17 -1.90 -19.26
C ASP A 90 -12.58 -3.27 -19.54
N SER A 91 -13.02 -4.26 -18.76
CA SER A 91 -12.93 -5.66 -19.15
C SER A 91 -14.32 -6.27 -18.93
N ASP A 92 -15.23 -5.87 -19.81
CA ASP A 92 -16.47 -6.59 -20.08
C ASP A 92 -16.08 -7.92 -20.72
N ILE A 93 -16.06 -8.96 -19.89
CA ILE A 93 -16.12 -10.34 -20.33
C ILE A 93 -17.45 -10.82 -19.79
N ASP A 94 -18.49 -10.71 -20.63
CA ASP A 94 -19.78 -11.33 -20.42
C ASP A 94 -19.58 -12.85 -20.40
N VAL A 95 -19.58 -13.41 -19.20
CA VAL A 95 -19.79 -14.84 -18.99
C VAL A 95 -21.04 -14.98 -18.14
N GLU A 96 -22.16 -14.91 -18.84
CA GLU A 96 -23.44 -15.39 -18.38
C GLU A 96 -23.31 -16.89 -18.05
N SER A 97 -23.76 -17.27 -16.85
CA SER A 97 -24.37 -18.57 -16.52
C SER A 97 -23.91 -19.20 -15.20
N ALA A 98 -24.96 -19.45 -14.41
CA ALA A 98 -25.20 -20.54 -13.48
C ALA A 98 -24.39 -20.59 -12.17
N GLU A 99 -25.08 -20.14 -11.13
CA GLU A 99 -24.98 -20.61 -9.75
C GLU A 99 -24.89 -22.14 -9.68
N THR A 100 -23.86 -22.65 -9.01
CA THR A 100 -23.93 -23.83 -8.15
C THR A 100 -22.73 -23.79 -7.22
N SER A 101 -22.98 -23.53 -5.95
CA SER A 101 -21.97 -23.51 -4.90
C SER A 101 -21.62 -24.93 -4.44
N ALA A 102 -20.37 -25.07 -4.03
CA ALA A 102 -19.91 -26.01 -3.01
C ALA A 102 -20.21 -27.50 -3.26
N THR A 103 -19.49 -28.15 -4.19
CA THR A 103 -19.31 -29.62 -4.20
C THR A 103 -18.24 -30.12 -5.19
N ALA A 104 -17.66 -29.27 -6.05
CA ALA A 104 -16.78 -29.74 -7.12
C ALA A 104 -15.34 -30.08 -6.68
N ALA A 105 -14.85 -29.56 -5.55
CA ALA A 105 -13.50 -29.85 -5.07
C ALA A 105 -13.35 -31.26 -4.46
N SER A 106 -14.45 -31.89 -4.00
CA SER A 106 -14.43 -33.28 -3.53
C SER A 106 -14.69 -34.30 -4.63
N ILE A 107 -15.40 -33.93 -5.71
CA ILE A 107 -15.69 -34.85 -6.84
C ILE A 107 -14.43 -35.14 -7.67
N ALA A 108 -13.45 -34.24 -7.69
CA ALA A 108 -12.20 -34.45 -8.43
C ALA A 108 -11.23 -35.45 -7.76
N ALA A 109 -11.46 -35.84 -6.50
CA ALA A 109 -10.56 -36.71 -5.75
C ALA A 109 -11.00 -38.20 -5.74
N ASP A 110 -12.29 -38.50 -5.93
CA ASP A 110 -12.83 -39.85 -5.66
C ASP A 110 -13.39 -40.62 -6.88
N GLU A 111 -13.47 -40.04 -8.08
CA GLU A 111 -13.84 -40.80 -9.28
C GLU A 111 -12.60 -41.30 -10.05
N GLU A 112 -11.83 -42.16 -9.41
CA GLU A 112 -10.98 -43.15 -10.09
C GLU A 112 -11.90 -44.17 -10.80
N TYR A 113 -12.45 -43.78 -11.95
CA TYR A 113 -12.88 -44.76 -12.95
C TYR A 113 -11.61 -45.45 -13.46
N GLU A 114 -11.25 -46.57 -12.82
CA GLU A 114 -10.31 -47.56 -13.35
C GLU A 114 -10.83 -48.01 -14.72
N LEU A 115 -10.32 -47.39 -15.78
CA LEU A 115 -10.37 -48.00 -17.09
C LEU A 115 -9.49 -49.25 -17.00
N PRO A 116 -10.00 -50.44 -17.40
CA PRO A 116 -9.20 -51.65 -17.34
C PRO A 116 -7.89 -51.41 -18.08
N ALA A 117 -6.77 -51.58 -17.38
CA ALA A 117 -5.46 -51.55 -17.96
C ALA A 117 -5.40 -52.69 -18.98
N ILE A 118 -5.45 -52.34 -20.26
CA ILE A 118 -5.20 -53.30 -21.33
C ILE A 118 -3.73 -53.68 -21.21
N THR A 119 -3.48 -54.80 -20.56
CA THR A 119 -2.17 -55.44 -20.59
C THR A 119 -1.87 -55.80 -22.04
N HIS A 120 -0.59 -55.68 -22.41
CA HIS A 120 -0.04 -55.90 -23.75
C HIS A 120 -0.38 -57.31 -24.32
N GLU A 121 -0.94 -58.20 -23.51
CA GLU A 121 -1.38 -59.55 -23.86
C GLU A 121 -2.56 -59.58 -24.84
N GLN A 122 -3.43 -58.54 -24.89
CA GLN A 122 -4.52 -58.48 -25.88
C GLN A 122 -4.04 -58.23 -27.32
N PHE A 123 -2.75 -57.92 -27.52
CA PHE A 123 -2.14 -57.69 -28.82
C PHE A 123 -1.19 -58.81 -29.27
N ARG A 124 -1.20 -59.98 -28.62
CA ARG A 124 -0.36 -61.12 -29.08
C ARG A 124 -0.90 -61.64 -30.42
N SER A 125 -0.10 -61.44 -31.46
CA SER A 125 -0.37 -61.86 -32.84
C SER A 125 -0.62 -63.37 -32.91
N VAL A 126 -1.88 -63.76 -33.10
CA VAL A 126 -2.22 -65.04 -33.72
C VAL A 126 -2.26 -64.76 -35.21
N GLU A 127 -1.17 -65.08 -35.91
CA GLU A 127 -1.05 -65.03 -37.37
C GLU A 127 -2.03 -66.06 -37.97
N GLY A 128 -3.28 -65.65 -38.22
CA GLY A 128 -4.28 -66.54 -38.82
C GLY A 128 -5.72 -66.02 -38.85
N GLY A 129 -5.96 -64.73 -38.62
CA GLY A 129 -7.32 -64.16 -38.65
C GLY A 129 -7.65 -63.55 -40.01
N SER A 130 -8.83 -63.87 -40.54
CA SER A 130 -9.41 -63.18 -41.71
C SER A 130 -9.35 -61.64 -41.56
N GLU A 131 -9.27 -60.88 -42.65
CA GLU A 131 -9.24 -59.40 -42.64
C GLU A 131 -10.32 -58.77 -41.73
N LEU A 132 -11.46 -59.44 -41.60
CA LEU A 132 -12.57 -59.09 -40.70
C LEU A 132 -12.16 -59.05 -39.22
N GLU A 133 -11.30 -59.96 -38.77
CA GLU A 133 -10.80 -59.98 -37.39
C GLU A 133 -9.82 -58.85 -37.10
N VAL A 134 -8.98 -58.50 -38.07
CA VAL A 134 -8.05 -57.36 -37.96
C VAL A 134 -8.87 -56.07 -37.83
N LEU A 135 -9.85 -55.87 -38.71
CA LEU A 135 -10.70 -54.68 -38.70
C LEU A 135 -11.54 -54.57 -37.40
N LYS A 136 -11.98 -55.70 -36.84
CA LYS A 136 -12.66 -55.73 -35.53
C LYS A 136 -11.74 -55.28 -34.39
N ARG A 137 -10.50 -55.77 -34.34
CA ARG A 137 -9.51 -55.34 -33.33
C ARG A 137 -9.19 -53.86 -33.45
N GLU A 138 -9.05 -53.35 -34.68
CA GLU A 138 -8.85 -51.92 -34.92
C GLU A 138 -10.04 -51.08 -34.44
N HIS A 139 -11.26 -51.51 -34.77
CA HIS A 139 -12.47 -50.82 -34.31
C HIS A 139 -12.59 -50.81 -32.78
N GLU A 140 -12.28 -51.93 -32.11
CA GLU A 140 -12.25 -52.01 -30.65
C GLU A 140 -11.18 -51.09 -30.05
N ALA A 141 -9.98 -51.07 -30.62
CA ALA A 141 -8.90 -50.17 -30.22
C ALA A 141 -9.30 -48.70 -30.38
N LEU A 142 -9.91 -48.34 -31.51
CA LEU A 142 -10.37 -46.98 -31.78
C LEU A 142 -11.49 -46.55 -30.83
N LYS A 143 -12.40 -47.47 -30.50
CA LYS A 143 -13.48 -47.23 -29.50
C LYS A 143 -12.92 -46.96 -28.11
N ILE A 144 -11.86 -47.68 -27.73
CA ILE A 144 -11.17 -47.45 -26.44
C ILE A 144 -10.46 -46.11 -26.45
N GLN A 145 -9.76 -45.76 -27.54
CA GLN A 145 -9.16 -44.44 -27.70
C GLN A 145 -10.18 -43.31 -27.62
N PHE A 146 -11.33 -43.46 -28.30
CA PHE A 146 -12.42 -42.48 -28.26
C PHE A 146 -12.93 -42.27 -26.83
N ARG A 147 -13.16 -43.35 -26.07
CA ARG A 147 -13.57 -43.26 -24.66
C ARG A 147 -12.51 -42.56 -23.80
N ARG A 148 -11.22 -42.88 -23.99
CA ARG A 148 -10.11 -42.24 -23.26
C ARG A 148 -10.05 -40.74 -23.56
N LEU A 149 -10.14 -40.37 -24.84
CA LEU A 149 -10.10 -38.98 -25.26
C LEU A 149 -11.30 -38.21 -24.72
N ASN A 150 -12.50 -38.80 -24.77
CA ASN A 150 -13.70 -38.19 -24.22
C ASN A 150 -13.61 -38.00 -22.70
N SER A 151 -13.06 -38.98 -21.97
CA SER A 151 -12.79 -38.84 -20.52
C SER A 151 -11.77 -37.73 -20.24
N ALA A 152 -10.69 -37.65 -21.01
CA ALA A 152 -9.68 -36.60 -20.88
C ALA A 152 -10.28 -35.20 -21.13
N VAL A 153 -11.09 -35.06 -22.19
CA VAL A 153 -11.80 -33.81 -22.51
C VAL A 153 -12.76 -33.41 -21.40
N ASN A 154 -13.52 -34.36 -20.84
CA ASN A 154 -14.43 -34.08 -19.74
C ASN A 154 -13.69 -33.66 -18.46
N LYS A 155 -12.58 -34.33 -18.12
CA LYS A 155 -11.73 -33.94 -16.98
C LYS A 155 -11.20 -32.52 -17.15
N GLU A 156 -10.74 -32.18 -18.35
CA GLU A 156 -10.22 -30.85 -18.63
C GLU A 156 -11.32 -29.78 -18.61
N ARG A 157 -12.52 -30.11 -19.09
CA ARG A 157 -13.69 -29.23 -18.99
C ARG A 157 -14.08 -28.92 -17.54
N ILE A 158 -14.12 -29.94 -16.68
CA ILE A 158 -14.43 -29.76 -15.25
C ILE A 158 -13.35 -28.90 -14.58
N ARG A 159 -12.07 -29.18 -14.83
CA ARG A 159 -10.96 -28.36 -14.31
C ARG A 159 -11.08 -26.91 -14.75
N ARG A 160 -11.29 -26.68 -16.03
CA ARG A 160 -11.47 -25.33 -16.58
C ARG A 160 -12.63 -24.61 -15.91
N GLN A 161 -13.78 -25.26 -15.79
CA GLN A 161 -14.96 -24.68 -15.13
C GLN A 161 -14.66 -24.33 -13.66
N ALA A 162 -13.96 -25.20 -12.93
CA ALA A 162 -13.56 -24.93 -11.55
C ALA A 162 -12.61 -23.73 -11.44
N PHE A 163 -11.63 -23.62 -12.34
CA PHE A 163 -10.74 -22.46 -12.38
C PHE A 163 -11.47 -21.17 -12.77
N GLU A 164 -12.43 -21.23 -13.70
CA GLU A 164 -13.26 -20.09 -14.07
C GLU A 164 -14.11 -19.61 -12.90
N MET A 165 -14.71 -20.52 -12.13
CA MET A 165 -15.45 -20.16 -10.91
C MET A 165 -14.55 -19.50 -9.87
N LEU A 166 -13.37 -20.09 -9.58
CA LEU A 166 -12.41 -19.52 -8.63
C LEU A 166 -11.93 -18.14 -9.07
N ALA A 167 -11.70 -17.94 -10.37
CA ALA A 167 -11.33 -16.64 -10.91
C ALA A 167 -12.45 -15.59 -10.73
N ARG A 168 -13.72 -15.97 -10.90
CA ARG A 168 -14.86 -15.09 -10.63
C ARG A 168 -14.94 -14.73 -9.15
N GLU A 169 -14.84 -15.70 -8.26
CA GLU A 169 -14.84 -15.47 -6.81
C GLU A 169 -13.69 -14.53 -6.40
N ALA A 170 -12.48 -14.77 -6.90
CA ALA A 170 -11.33 -13.91 -6.65
C ALA A 170 -11.56 -12.46 -7.15
N LYS A 171 -12.19 -12.29 -8.32
CA LYS A 171 -12.55 -10.96 -8.83
C LYS A 171 -13.56 -10.26 -7.91
N GLU A 172 -14.55 -11.00 -7.42
CA GLU A 172 -15.56 -10.47 -6.51
C GLU A 172 -14.95 -10.05 -5.16
N TYR A 173 -14.06 -10.87 -4.59
CA TYR A 173 -13.33 -10.49 -3.38
C TYR A 173 -12.52 -9.21 -3.55
N VAL A 174 -11.85 -9.04 -4.70
CA VAL A 174 -11.11 -7.81 -5.00
C VAL A 174 -12.05 -6.60 -5.10
N ASN A 175 -13.23 -6.75 -5.69
CA ASN A 175 -14.22 -5.69 -5.80
C ASN A 175 -14.73 -5.26 -4.41
N VAL A 176 -15.08 -6.22 -3.55
CA VAL A 176 -15.52 -5.95 -2.18
C VAL A 176 -14.43 -5.21 -1.39
N ILE A 177 -13.18 -5.65 -1.50
CA ILE A 177 -12.05 -4.98 -0.81
C ILE A 177 -11.86 -3.55 -1.34
N LYS A 178 -11.96 -3.35 -2.66
CA LYS A 178 -11.87 -1.99 -3.26
C LYS A 178 -12.96 -1.08 -2.73
N GLU A 179 -14.19 -1.58 -2.64
CA GLU A 179 -15.32 -0.81 -2.13
C GLU A 179 -15.16 -0.48 -0.65
N GLN A 180 -14.73 -1.44 0.16
CA GLN A 180 -14.43 -1.22 1.59
C GLN A 180 -13.32 -0.18 1.79
N ILE A 181 -12.25 -0.24 0.99
CA ILE A 181 -11.17 0.75 1.03
C ILE A 181 -11.70 2.13 0.61
N GLY A 182 -12.53 2.20 -0.44
CA GLY A 182 -13.16 3.44 -0.89
C GLY A 182 -14.01 4.09 0.20
N GLN A 183 -14.86 3.29 0.87
CA GLN A 183 -15.66 3.73 2.01
C GLN A 183 -14.77 4.21 3.16
N ARG A 184 -13.72 3.45 3.51
CA ARG A 184 -12.81 3.81 4.60
C ARG A 184 -12.06 5.12 4.34
N ILE A 185 -11.65 5.36 3.10
CA ILE A 185 -11.02 6.63 2.69
C ILE A 185 -12.01 7.78 2.85
N LEU A 186 -13.26 7.59 2.43
CA LEU A 186 -14.30 8.61 2.56
C LEU A 186 -14.59 8.93 4.03
N ASP A 187 -14.73 7.93 4.89
CA ASP A 187 -14.94 8.11 6.33
C ASP A 187 -13.77 8.86 6.98
N LEU A 188 -12.52 8.48 6.67
CA LEU A 188 -11.34 9.15 7.19
C LEU A 188 -11.26 10.61 6.74
N ARG A 189 -11.63 10.89 5.48
CA ARG A 189 -11.69 12.25 4.96
C ARG A 189 -12.74 13.07 5.71
N MET A 190 -13.96 12.55 5.87
CA MET A 190 -15.02 13.22 6.60
C MET A 190 -14.63 13.49 8.06
N ALA A 191 -14.02 12.52 8.74
CA ALA A 191 -13.52 12.69 10.10
C ALA A 191 -12.42 13.76 10.17
N SER A 192 -11.47 13.74 9.23
CA SER A 192 -10.40 14.75 9.15
C SER A 192 -10.98 16.15 8.95
N ASP A 193 -11.90 16.32 7.99
CA ASP A 193 -12.54 17.61 7.73
C ASP A 193 -13.32 18.12 8.95
N GLN A 194 -13.99 17.23 9.69
CA GLN A 194 -14.64 17.57 10.95
C GLN A 194 -13.63 18.07 11.99
N THR A 195 -12.52 17.36 12.21
CA THR A 195 -11.48 17.80 13.17
C THR A 195 -10.84 19.12 12.77
N ILE A 196 -10.58 19.32 11.47
CA ILE A 196 -10.07 20.59 10.93
C ILE A 196 -11.04 21.73 11.22
N ASN A 197 -12.35 21.50 11.02
CA ASN A 197 -13.38 22.51 11.29
C ASN A 197 -13.51 22.80 12.79
N GLN A 198 -13.42 21.79 13.65
CA GLN A 198 -13.40 21.98 15.11
C GLN A 198 -12.18 22.78 15.55
N LEU A 199 -10.98 22.43 15.06
CA LEU A 199 -9.74 23.17 15.37
C LEU A 199 -9.81 24.62 14.88
N LYS A 200 -10.37 24.85 13.68
CA LYS A 200 -10.61 26.21 13.17
C LYS A 200 -11.58 26.99 14.06
N ALA A 201 -12.61 26.35 14.60
CA ALA A 201 -13.56 26.99 15.52
C ALA A 201 -12.86 27.36 16.84
N HIS A 202 -12.14 26.43 17.46
CA HIS A 202 -11.37 26.69 18.68
C HIS A 202 -10.32 27.78 18.49
N ALA A 203 -9.61 27.80 17.36
CA ALA A 203 -8.64 28.84 17.05
C ALA A 203 -9.29 30.23 16.92
N ARG A 204 -10.50 30.32 16.34
CA ARG A 204 -11.26 31.56 16.26
C ARG A 204 -11.74 32.02 17.65
N GLU A 205 -12.21 31.10 18.47
CA GLU A 205 -12.67 31.38 19.84
C GLU A 205 -11.52 31.88 20.71
N ALA A 206 -10.39 31.17 20.73
CA ALA A 206 -9.19 31.58 21.46
C ALA A 206 -8.67 32.96 20.99
N LYS A 207 -8.72 33.22 19.68
CA LYS A 207 -8.37 34.55 19.14
C LYS A 207 -9.32 35.63 19.67
N GLN A 208 -10.63 35.40 19.64
CA GLN A 208 -11.62 36.35 20.15
C GLN A 208 -11.46 36.60 21.65
N GLU A 209 -11.16 35.56 22.44
CA GLU A 209 -10.90 35.68 23.87
C GLU A 209 -9.66 36.53 24.14
N SER A 210 -8.54 36.24 23.46
CA SER A 210 -7.31 37.05 23.57
C SER A 210 -7.54 38.52 23.17
N GLU A 211 -8.35 38.78 22.14
CA GLU A 211 -8.70 40.15 21.73
C GLU A 211 -9.55 40.86 22.79
N ARG A 212 -10.44 40.14 23.49
CA ARG A 212 -11.24 40.69 24.60
C ARG A 212 -10.37 41.01 25.80
N GLU A 213 -9.46 40.11 26.17
CA GLU A 213 -8.51 40.31 27.27
C GLU A 213 -7.59 41.49 26.99
N LEU A 214 -7.02 41.61 25.79
CA LEU A 214 -6.18 42.74 25.40
C LEU A 214 -6.93 44.07 25.49
N LYS A 215 -8.21 44.11 25.09
CA LYS A 215 -9.06 45.30 25.23
C LYS A 215 -9.27 45.64 26.71
N PHE A 216 -9.60 44.65 27.53
CA PHE A 216 -9.78 44.82 28.97
C PHE A 216 -8.53 45.39 29.65
N TYR A 217 -7.36 44.77 29.42
CA TYR A 217 -6.10 45.26 29.99
C TYR A 217 -5.70 46.65 29.48
N ARG A 218 -5.98 46.97 28.21
CA ARG A 218 -5.75 48.30 27.66
C ARG A 218 -6.63 49.36 28.34
N GLU A 219 -7.89 49.04 28.61
CA GLU A 219 -8.80 49.94 29.33
C GLU A 219 -8.37 50.14 30.79
N GLU A 220 -7.99 49.07 31.49
CA GLU A 220 -7.47 49.15 32.86
C GLU A 220 -6.18 49.97 32.95
N LEU A 221 -5.23 49.77 32.02
CA LEU A 221 -4.02 50.62 31.93
C LEU A 221 -4.36 52.09 31.73
N MET A 222 -5.31 52.41 30.84
CA MET A 222 -5.76 53.79 30.61
C MET A 222 -6.41 54.40 31.86
N ARG A 223 -7.16 53.61 32.65
CA ARG A 223 -7.73 54.05 33.93
C ARG A 223 -6.64 54.37 34.94
N VAL A 224 -5.71 53.44 35.17
CA VAL A 224 -4.58 53.62 36.10
C VAL A 224 -3.71 54.81 35.69
N GLN A 225 -3.40 54.96 34.40
CA GLN A 225 -2.61 56.09 33.91
C GLN A 225 -3.32 57.44 34.15
N LYS A 226 -4.65 57.48 34.00
CA LYS A 226 -5.46 58.66 34.30
C LYS A 226 -5.46 59.01 35.79
N GLU A 227 -5.50 58.01 36.66
CA GLU A 227 -5.41 58.19 38.11
C GLU A 227 -4.03 58.70 38.54
N ILE A 228 -2.94 58.13 37.99
CA ILE A 228 -1.57 58.62 38.22
C ILE A 228 -1.40 60.07 37.74
N GLY A 229 -1.93 60.41 36.56
CA GLY A 229 -1.92 61.78 36.03
C GLY A 229 -2.70 62.77 36.92
N ARG A 230 -3.82 62.34 37.51
CA ARG A 230 -4.57 63.15 38.48
C ARG A 230 -3.82 63.33 39.80
N ASN A 231 -3.28 62.25 40.36
CA ASN A 231 -2.56 62.30 41.64
C ASN A 231 -1.27 63.14 41.54
N SER A 232 -0.55 63.07 40.42
CA SER A 232 0.63 63.93 40.17
C SER A 232 0.27 65.40 39.97
N SER A 233 -0.91 65.71 39.41
CA SER A 233 -1.40 67.09 39.28
C SER A 233 -1.88 67.70 40.60
N GLN A 234 -2.30 66.87 41.56
CA GLN A 234 -2.64 67.31 42.93
C GLN A 234 -1.40 67.43 43.83
N SER A 235 -0.33 66.69 43.55
CA SER A 235 0.97 66.88 44.20
C SER A 235 1.81 67.96 43.50
N LYS A 236 1.30 69.20 43.42
CA LYS A 236 2.20 70.34 43.15
C LYS A 236 3.15 70.47 44.35
N PRO A 237 4.47 70.57 44.16
CA PRO A 237 5.38 70.77 45.28
C PRO A 237 5.07 72.13 45.89
N VAL A 238 4.61 72.14 47.13
CA VAL A 238 4.64 73.35 47.96
C VAL A 238 6.12 73.70 48.09
N MET A 239 6.57 74.67 47.30
CA MET A 239 7.89 75.29 47.48
C MET A 239 7.91 75.96 48.84
N THR A 240 8.34 75.22 49.84
CA THR A 240 8.74 75.81 51.12
C THR A 240 10.13 76.39 50.91
N ASN A 241 10.16 77.72 50.81
CA ASN A 241 11.36 78.52 50.89
C ASN A 241 12.02 78.28 52.26
N ARG A 242 13.13 77.55 52.31
CA ARG A 242 14.13 77.64 53.39
C ARG A 242 15.47 77.04 52.94
N GLY A 243 16.47 77.90 52.75
CA GLY A 243 17.89 77.49 52.72
C GLY A 243 18.39 77.08 54.10
N PRO A 244 19.71 76.83 54.31
CA PRO A 244 20.82 76.99 53.38
C PRO A 244 21.76 75.77 53.23
N ARG A 245 22.43 75.72 52.07
CA ARG A 245 23.86 75.42 51.84
C ARG A 245 24.59 74.59 52.92
N ARG A 246 24.95 73.33 52.59
CA ARG A 246 26.20 72.70 53.07
C ARG A 246 26.83 71.82 52.00
N GLN A 247 28.06 72.19 51.67
CA GLN A 247 29.06 71.47 50.90
C GLN A 247 29.56 70.25 51.70
N VAL A 248 29.73 69.10 51.05
CA VAL A 248 30.71 68.05 51.40
C VAL A 248 30.77 67.05 50.22
N THR A 249 31.76 67.21 49.33
CA THR A 249 33.03 66.45 49.24
C THR A 249 32.88 65.01 48.73
N THR A 250 33.35 64.84 47.49
CA THR A 250 33.92 63.66 46.84
C THR A 250 34.80 62.78 47.72
N THR A 251 34.64 61.45 47.66
CA THR A 251 35.73 60.44 47.70
C THR A 251 35.15 59.08 47.27
N SER A 252 35.57 58.58 46.09
CA SER A 252 36.38 57.37 45.84
C SER A 252 35.62 56.05 45.92
#